data_AF-A0A8S9PQJ9-F1
#
_entry.id   AF-A0A8S9PQJ9-F1
#
_cell.length_a   1.000
_cell.length_b   1.000
_cell.length_c   1.000
_cell.angle_alpha   90.00
_cell.angle_beta   90.00
_cell.angle_gamma   90.00
#
_symmetry.space_group_name_H-M   'P 1'
#
loop_
_entity.id
_entity.type
_entity.pdbx_description
1 polymer ?
#
loop_
_entity_poly.entity_id
_entity_poly.type
_entity_poly.pdbx_seq_one_letter_code
_entity_poly.pdbx_strand_id
1 'polypeptide(L)'
;MEDKTTAKAEVNALTAQLREGKGAVLAKEKEIRDLKLAVQNQEEAMERVTMENASLQKQLEDKEEDICELRYAAKVFHTEKAMAVNGAKVVVCWELMREWLRHQTDSWEPAAALEQYKTVKTTEAELLGLPVPCFDNEPQVPKGDDAPEPADDPPSD
;
A
#
# COMPACT_ATOMS: atom_id res chain seq x y z
N MET A 1 68.78 74.33 -12.96
CA MET A 1 67.72 74.31 -11.91
C MET A 1 66.53 73.42 -12.28
N GLU A 2 66.36 73.09 -13.57
CA GLU A 2 65.20 72.36 -14.10
C GLU A 2 65.12 70.88 -13.66
N ASP A 3 66.25 70.17 -13.55
CA ASP A 3 66.30 68.77 -13.11
C ASP A 3 65.66 68.51 -11.74
N LYS A 4 65.78 69.47 -10.82
CA LYS A 4 65.28 69.34 -9.45
C LYS A 4 63.76 69.48 -9.39
N THR A 5 63.17 70.22 -10.33
CA THR A 5 61.72 70.38 -10.45
C THR A 5 61.06 69.18 -11.13
N THR A 6 61.71 68.55 -12.12
CA THR A 6 61.24 67.32 -12.78
C THR A 6 61.21 66.14 -11.82
N ALA A 7 62.30 65.91 -11.08
CA ALA A 7 62.37 64.82 -10.10
C ALA A 7 61.29 64.91 -9.00
N LYS A 8 60.92 66.14 -8.58
CA LYS A 8 59.87 66.36 -7.58
C LYS A 8 58.47 66.04 -8.13
N ALA A 9 58.22 66.33 -9.41
CA ALA A 9 56.95 66.02 -10.06
C ALA A 9 56.74 64.50 -10.21
N GLU A 10 57.80 63.76 -10.55
CA GLU A 10 57.77 62.29 -10.65
C GLU A 10 57.49 61.63 -9.30
N VAL A 11 58.14 62.08 -8.22
CA VAL A 11 57.87 61.57 -6.87
C VAL A 11 56.41 61.78 -6.47
N ASN A 12 55.83 62.94 -6.80
CA ASN A 12 54.42 63.22 -6.53
C ASN A 12 53.48 62.31 -7.34
N ALA A 13 53.80 62.08 -8.62
CA ALA A 13 53.04 61.19 -9.49
C ALA A 13 53.07 59.74 -8.99
N LEU A 14 54.26 59.24 -8.62
CA LEU A 14 54.43 57.90 -8.02
C LEU A 14 53.69 57.77 -6.70
N THR A 15 53.69 58.82 -5.87
CA THR A 15 52.96 58.83 -4.59
C THR A 15 51.45 58.76 -4.80
N ALA A 16 50.92 59.45 -5.81
CA ALA A 16 49.51 59.37 -6.18
C ALA A 16 49.14 57.98 -6.69
N GLN A 17 49.96 57.40 -7.57
CA GLN A 17 49.77 56.05 -8.11
C GLN A 17 49.80 54.98 -7.01
N LEU A 18 50.72 55.10 -6.05
CA LEU A 18 50.79 54.20 -4.90
C LEU A 18 49.53 54.28 -4.03
N ARG A 19 48.99 55.49 -3.82
CA ARG A 19 47.76 55.69 -3.03
C ARG A 19 46.55 55.09 -3.72
N GLU A 20 46.41 55.29 -5.03
CA GLU A 20 45.32 54.73 -5.83
C GLU A 20 45.41 53.21 -5.89
N GLY A 21 46.60 52.67 -6.19
CA GLY A 21 46.85 51.23 -6.18
C GLY A 21 46.54 50.59 -4.83
N LYS A 22 46.92 51.24 -3.72
CA LYS A 22 46.56 50.79 -2.36
C LYS A 22 45.03 50.76 -2.15
N GLY A 23 44.32 51.78 -2.62
CA GLY A 23 42.85 51.82 -2.56
C GLY A 23 42.21 50.68 -3.34
N ALA A 24 42.69 50.42 -4.56
CA ALA A 24 42.22 49.31 -5.40
C ALA A 24 42.49 47.93 -4.77
N VAL A 25 43.68 47.73 -4.19
CA VAL A 25 44.04 46.50 -3.47
C VAL A 25 43.09 46.26 -2.29
N LEU A 26 42.81 47.29 -1.48
CA LEU A 26 41.88 47.16 -0.35
C LEU A 26 40.45 46.84 -0.78
N ALA A 27 39.99 47.44 -1.89
CA ALA A 27 38.68 47.14 -2.47
C ALA A 27 38.59 45.68 -2.92
N LYS A 28 39.63 45.18 -3.62
CA LYS A 28 39.73 43.78 -4.04
C LYS A 28 39.85 42.81 -2.89
N GLU A 29 40.56 43.17 -1.83
CA GLU A 29 40.67 42.35 -0.63
C GLU A 29 39.32 42.21 0.09
N LYS A 30 38.51 43.27 0.10
CA LYS A 30 37.12 43.18 0.60
C LYS A 30 36.27 42.25 -0.27
N GLU A 31 36.32 42.41 -1.59
CA GLU A 31 35.59 41.56 -2.55
C GLU A 31 35.97 40.07 -2.38
N ILE A 32 37.26 39.76 -2.21
CA ILE A 32 37.74 38.39 -1.97
C ILE A 32 37.17 37.82 -0.67
N ARG A 33 37.09 38.62 0.41
CA ARG A 33 36.48 38.17 1.68
C ARG A 33 35.00 37.88 1.52
N ASP A 34 34.27 38.77 0.85
CA ASP A 34 32.84 38.61 0.62
C ASP A 34 32.56 37.36 -0.25
N LEU A 35 33.34 37.14 -1.31
CA LEU A 35 33.25 35.95 -2.15
C LEU A 35 33.60 34.67 -1.39
N LYS A 36 34.62 34.70 -0.52
CA LYS A 36 35.00 33.54 0.29
C LYS A 36 33.87 33.11 1.23
N LEU A 37 33.18 34.07 1.84
CA LEU A 37 32.01 33.79 2.67
C LEU A 37 30.85 33.22 1.85
N ALA A 38 30.60 33.75 0.66
CA ALA A 38 29.56 33.24 -0.23
C ALA A 38 29.82 31.79 -0.67
N VAL A 39 31.07 31.44 -0.99
CA VAL A 39 31.47 30.07 -1.33
C VAL A 39 31.26 29.13 -0.16
N GLN A 40 31.65 29.52 1.06
CA GLN A 40 31.42 28.71 2.25
C GLN A 40 29.92 28.44 2.50
N ASN A 41 29.09 29.47 2.39
CA ASN A 41 27.63 29.31 2.55
C ASN A 41 27.03 28.37 1.49
N GLN A 42 27.55 28.40 0.26
CA GLN A 42 27.13 27.49 -0.80
C GLN A 42 27.57 26.06 -0.54
N GLU A 43 28.78 25.85 -0.01
CA GLU A 43 29.30 24.53 0.35
C GLU A 43 28.43 23.89 1.44
N GLU A 44 28.10 24.64 2.50
CA GLU A 44 27.17 24.19 3.55
C GLU A 44 25.76 23.90 3.02
N ALA A 45 25.27 24.70 2.06
CA ALA A 45 23.99 24.46 1.42
C ALA A 45 24.02 23.20 0.54
N MET A 46 25.12 22.97 -0.18
CA MET A 46 25.32 21.77 -0.98
C MET A 46 25.37 20.52 -0.09
N GLU A 47 26.04 20.58 1.05
CA GLU A 47 26.10 19.47 2.01
C GLU A 47 24.70 19.13 2.58
N ARG A 48 23.88 20.13 2.87
CA ARG A 48 22.47 19.91 3.27
C ARG A 48 21.69 19.18 2.18
N VAL A 49 21.84 19.61 0.92
CA VAL A 49 21.16 18.99 -0.23
C VAL A 49 21.64 17.56 -0.47
N THR A 50 22.94 17.27 -0.34
CA THR A 50 23.45 15.90 -0.51
C THR A 50 22.94 14.96 0.58
N MET A 51 22.87 15.42 1.83
CA MET A 51 22.28 14.66 2.93
C MET A 51 20.78 14.39 2.72
N GLU A 52 20.01 15.39 2.30
CA GLU A 52 18.58 15.25 2.02
C GLU A 52 18.34 14.28 0.85
N ASN A 53 19.08 14.41 -0.23
CA ASN A 53 18.99 13.49 -1.37
C ASN A 53 19.30 12.04 -0.97
N ALA A 54 20.33 11.82 -0.15
CA ALA A 54 20.64 10.47 0.34
C ALA A 54 19.50 9.91 1.21
N SER A 55 18.89 10.74 2.05
CA SER A 55 17.74 10.34 2.87
C SER A 55 16.51 10.00 2.01
N LEU A 56 16.20 10.81 1.01
CA LEU A 56 15.09 10.58 0.10
C LEU A 56 15.30 9.32 -0.75
N GLN A 57 16.52 9.10 -1.23
CA GLN A 57 16.85 7.89 -1.98
C GLN A 57 16.63 6.63 -1.15
N LYS A 58 17.05 6.63 0.12
CA LYS A 58 16.79 5.52 1.03
C LYS A 58 15.30 5.28 1.24
N GLN A 59 14.52 6.34 1.47
CA GLN A 59 13.07 6.20 1.62
C GLN A 59 12.40 5.67 0.36
N LEU A 60 12.90 6.03 -0.83
CA LEU A 60 12.43 5.49 -2.09
C LEU A 60 12.67 3.98 -2.16
N GLU A 61 13.89 3.53 -1.86
CA GLU A 61 14.26 2.11 -1.84
C GLU A 61 13.39 1.31 -0.85
N ASP A 62 13.19 1.82 0.38
CA ASP A 62 12.32 1.19 1.37
C ASP A 62 10.86 1.05 0.85
N LYS A 63 10.35 2.08 0.17
CA LYS A 63 8.99 2.06 -0.40
C LYS A 63 8.87 1.14 -1.62
N GLU A 64 9.92 0.98 -2.40
CA GLU A 64 9.96 0.03 -3.50
C GLU A 64 9.90 -1.42 -3.00
N GLU A 65 10.58 -1.71 -1.89
CA GLU A 65 10.49 -3.01 -1.20
C GLU A 65 9.07 -3.28 -0.69
N ASP A 66 8.45 -2.32 0.02
CA ASP A 66 7.05 -2.40 0.48
C ASP A 66 6.10 -2.74 -0.68
N ILE A 67 6.26 -2.08 -1.84
CA ILE A 67 5.44 -2.30 -3.02
C ILE A 67 5.65 -3.72 -3.57
N CYS A 68 6.87 -4.25 -3.54
CA CYS A 68 7.16 -5.61 -4.00
C CYS A 68 6.48 -6.65 -3.11
N GLU A 69 6.56 -6.49 -1.79
CA GLU A 69 5.89 -7.36 -0.82
C GLU A 69 4.37 -7.33 -0.98
N LEU A 70 3.78 -6.14 -1.09
CA LEU A 70 2.33 -5.99 -1.27
C LEU A 70 1.85 -6.59 -2.60
N ARG A 71 2.62 -6.46 -3.68
CA ARG A 71 2.32 -7.11 -4.95
C ARG A 71 2.35 -8.63 -4.83
N TYR A 72 3.33 -9.17 -4.11
CA TYR A 72 3.41 -10.61 -3.83
C TYR A 72 2.20 -11.07 -3.02
N ALA A 73 1.88 -10.38 -1.91
CA ALA A 73 0.72 -10.66 -1.08
C ALA A 73 -0.59 -10.63 -1.88
N ALA A 74 -0.80 -9.60 -2.70
CA ALA A 74 -1.97 -9.49 -3.57
C ALA A 74 -2.05 -10.64 -4.59
N LYS A 75 -0.92 -11.07 -5.13
CA LYS A 75 -0.84 -12.19 -6.09
C LYS A 75 -1.25 -13.51 -5.46
N VAL A 76 -0.88 -13.75 -4.20
CA VAL A 76 -1.21 -15.01 -3.50
C VAL A 76 -2.59 -14.99 -2.83
N PHE A 77 -3.10 -13.80 -2.49
CA PHE A 77 -4.35 -13.62 -1.73
C PHE A 77 -5.56 -14.34 -2.34
N HIS A 78 -5.75 -14.27 -3.66
CA HIS A 78 -6.88 -14.95 -4.31
C HIS A 78 -6.81 -16.47 -4.18
N THR A 79 -5.60 -17.04 -4.28
CA THR A 79 -5.37 -18.48 -4.12
C THR A 79 -5.61 -18.90 -2.68
N GLU A 80 -5.07 -18.16 -1.72
CA GLU A 80 -5.27 -18.41 -0.29
C GLU A 80 -6.75 -18.31 0.10
N LYS A 81 -7.45 -17.29 -0.38
CA LYS A 81 -8.91 -17.15 -0.20
C LYS A 81 -9.64 -18.36 -0.77
N ALA A 82 -9.31 -18.80 -1.99
CA ALA A 82 -9.95 -19.96 -2.60
C ALA A 82 -9.71 -21.24 -1.79
N MET A 83 -8.48 -21.45 -1.31
CA MET A 83 -8.15 -22.59 -0.44
C MET A 83 -8.92 -22.55 0.87
N ALA A 84 -8.98 -21.39 1.55
CA ALA A 84 -9.71 -21.23 2.80
C ALA A 84 -11.22 -21.50 2.61
N VAL A 85 -11.84 -20.94 1.56
CA VAL A 85 -13.26 -21.14 1.26
C VAL A 85 -13.54 -22.60 0.92
N ASN A 86 -12.72 -23.24 0.10
CA ASN A 86 -12.91 -24.65 -0.26
C ASN A 86 -12.70 -25.56 0.95
N GLY A 87 -11.71 -25.27 1.80
CA GLY A 87 -11.51 -25.98 3.07
C GLY A 87 -12.73 -25.88 3.97
N ALA A 88 -13.30 -24.68 4.15
CA ALA A 88 -14.50 -24.47 4.94
C ALA A 88 -15.70 -25.27 4.39
N LYS A 89 -15.89 -25.31 3.07
CA LYS A 89 -16.95 -26.13 2.44
C LYS A 89 -16.79 -27.62 2.75
N VAL A 90 -15.57 -28.14 2.65
CA VAL A 90 -15.28 -29.56 2.96
C VAL A 90 -15.59 -29.87 4.42
N VAL A 91 -15.19 -28.98 5.35
CA VAL A 91 -15.47 -29.14 6.78
C VAL A 91 -16.98 -29.15 7.04
N VAL A 92 -17.73 -28.19 6.48
CA VAL A 92 -19.19 -28.12 6.64
C VAL A 92 -19.87 -29.37 6.09
N CYS A 93 -19.48 -29.83 4.89
CA CYS A 93 -20.03 -31.07 4.32
C CYS A 93 -19.74 -32.29 5.21
N TRP A 94 -18.52 -32.39 5.75
CA TRP A 94 -18.13 -33.49 6.62
C TRP A 94 -18.88 -33.47 7.95
N GLU A 95 -19.06 -32.31 8.57
CA GLU A 95 -19.85 -32.17 9.79
C GLU A 95 -21.32 -32.50 9.56
N LEU A 96 -21.89 -32.05 8.45
CA LEU A 96 -23.26 -32.41 8.05
C LEU A 96 -23.42 -33.92 7.87
N MET A 97 -22.48 -34.58 7.18
CA MET A 97 -22.50 -36.04 7.03
C MET A 97 -22.37 -36.76 8.37
N ARG A 98 -21.51 -36.27 9.27
CA ARG A 98 -21.32 -36.83 10.60
C ARG A 98 -22.61 -36.71 11.43
N GLU A 99 -23.28 -35.58 11.36
CA GLU A 99 -24.55 -35.33 12.03
C GLU A 99 -25.63 -36.28 11.52
N TRP A 100 -25.69 -36.44 10.19
CA TRP A 100 -26.60 -37.36 9.53
C TRP A 100 -26.42 -38.81 9.99
N LEU A 101 -25.17 -39.28 10.03
CA LEU A 101 -24.82 -40.63 10.50
C LEU A 101 -25.10 -40.85 11.99
N ARG A 102 -25.25 -39.78 12.79
CA ARG A 102 -25.55 -39.86 14.22
C ARG A 102 -27.05 -39.85 14.52
N HIS A 103 -27.91 -39.92 13.51
CA HIS A 103 -29.37 -39.79 13.65
C HIS A 103 -29.81 -38.50 14.36
N GLN A 104 -28.95 -37.47 14.40
CA GLN A 104 -29.35 -36.16 14.93
C GLN A 104 -30.18 -35.37 13.90
N THR A 105 -30.24 -35.85 12.66
CA THR A 105 -31.07 -35.29 11.58
C THR A 105 -32.57 -35.37 11.83
N ASP A 106 -33.03 -36.21 12.76
CA ASP A 106 -34.46 -36.30 13.09
C ASP A 106 -34.96 -35.00 13.77
N SER A 107 -34.04 -34.13 14.19
CA SER A 107 -34.31 -32.77 14.68
C SER A 107 -34.17 -31.68 13.60
N TRP A 108 -33.72 -32.06 12.40
CA TRP A 108 -33.50 -31.11 11.31
C TRP A 108 -34.81 -30.88 10.57
N GLU A 109 -35.17 -29.60 10.40
CA GLU A 109 -36.37 -29.16 9.68
C GLU A 109 -35.93 -28.63 8.30
N PRO A 110 -35.94 -29.47 7.24
CA PRO A 110 -35.35 -29.09 5.95
C PRO A 110 -36.12 -27.93 5.29
N ALA A 111 -37.41 -27.80 5.59
CA ALA A 111 -38.23 -26.67 5.15
C ALA A 111 -37.75 -25.35 5.78
N ALA A 112 -37.45 -25.35 7.09
CA ALA A 112 -36.95 -24.16 7.77
C ALA A 112 -35.53 -23.79 7.30
N ALA A 113 -34.67 -24.79 7.06
CA ALA A 113 -33.33 -24.59 6.53
C ALA A 113 -33.35 -24.01 5.10
N LEU A 114 -34.28 -24.46 4.26
CA LEU A 114 -34.45 -23.95 2.90
C LEU A 114 -34.88 -22.47 2.89
N GLU A 115 -35.81 -22.08 3.75
CA GLU A 115 -36.22 -20.67 3.88
C GLU A 115 -35.10 -19.77 4.41
N GLN A 116 -34.27 -20.27 5.33
CA GLN A 116 -33.06 -19.57 5.76
C GLN A 116 -32.06 -19.39 4.61
N TYR A 117 -31.84 -20.43 3.82
CA TYR A 117 -30.96 -20.38 2.65
C TYR A 117 -31.44 -19.34 1.61
N LYS A 118 -32.73 -19.34 1.27
CA LYS A 118 -33.33 -18.34 0.35
C LYS A 118 -33.15 -16.92 0.86
N THR A 119 -33.34 -16.72 2.17
CA THR A 119 -33.12 -15.42 2.82
C THR A 119 -31.68 -14.97 2.67
N VAL A 120 -30.71 -15.85 2.99
CA VAL A 120 -29.28 -15.56 2.85
C VAL A 120 -28.95 -15.22 1.40
N LYS A 121 -29.41 -16.02 0.44
CA LYS A 121 -29.13 -15.80 -0.99
C LYS A 121 -29.72 -14.52 -1.54
N THR A 122 -30.90 -14.13 -1.08
CA THR A 122 -31.52 -12.86 -1.45
C THR A 122 -30.72 -11.68 -0.89
N THR A 123 -30.34 -11.73 0.39
CA THR A 123 -29.52 -10.66 1.01
C THR A 123 -28.11 -10.56 0.42
N GLU A 124 -27.50 -11.69 0.06
CA GLU A 124 -26.20 -11.74 -0.64
C GLU A 124 -26.31 -11.06 -2.02
N ALA A 125 -27.38 -11.33 -2.77
CA ALA A 125 -27.62 -10.68 -4.06
C ALA A 125 -27.83 -9.16 -3.90
N GLU A 126 -28.61 -8.72 -2.92
CA GLU A 126 -28.82 -7.29 -2.62
C GLU A 126 -27.51 -6.57 -2.28
N LEU A 127 -26.68 -7.17 -1.40
CA LEU A 127 -25.41 -6.59 -0.98
C LEU A 127 -24.42 -6.44 -2.15
N LEU A 128 -24.51 -7.34 -3.12
CA LEU A 128 -23.67 -7.34 -4.33
C LEU A 128 -24.29 -6.56 -5.49
N GLY A 129 -25.50 -6.02 -5.34
CA GLY A 129 -26.24 -5.34 -6.42
C GLY A 129 -26.63 -6.28 -7.58
N LEU A 130 -26.78 -7.56 -7.31
CA LEU A 130 -27.15 -8.60 -8.27
C LEU A 130 -28.68 -8.78 -8.34
N PRO A 131 -29.22 -9.31 -9.45
CA PRO A 131 -30.65 -9.63 -9.54
C PRO A 131 -31.06 -10.69 -8.52
N VAL A 132 -32.32 -10.61 -8.07
CA VAL A 132 -32.90 -11.55 -7.10
C VAL A 132 -32.80 -12.98 -7.62
N PRO A 133 -32.26 -13.93 -6.85
CA PRO A 133 -32.17 -15.33 -7.24
C PRO A 133 -33.57 -15.97 -7.43
N CYS A 134 -33.71 -16.81 -8.46
CA CYS A 134 -34.91 -17.61 -8.71
C CYS A 134 -34.71 -19.03 -8.13
N PHE A 135 -35.74 -19.56 -7.46
CA PHE A 135 -35.70 -20.85 -6.75
C PHE A 135 -36.70 -21.88 -7.34
N ASP A 136 -37.27 -21.62 -8.52
CA ASP A 136 -38.35 -22.43 -9.11
C ASP A 136 -37.92 -23.87 -9.47
N ASN A 137 -36.61 -24.15 -9.51
CA ASN A 137 -36.04 -25.48 -9.78
C ASN A 137 -35.60 -26.24 -8.52
N GLU A 138 -35.93 -25.77 -7.31
CA GLU A 138 -35.56 -26.47 -6.08
C GLU A 138 -36.36 -27.79 -5.91
N PRO A 139 -35.71 -28.87 -5.43
CA PRO A 139 -36.42 -30.12 -5.15
C PRO A 139 -37.53 -29.90 -4.13
N GLN A 140 -38.69 -30.52 -4.33
CA GLN A 140 -39.75 -30.51 -3.31
C GLN A 140 -39.24 -31.23 -2.05
N VAL A 141 -39.19 -30.49 -0.95
CA VAL A 141 -38.85 -31.05 0.36
C VAL A 141 -40.02 -31.96 0.81
N PRO A 142 -39.78 -33.24 1.11
CA PRO A 142 -40.82 -34.13 1.61
C PRO A 142 -41.45 -33.54 2.88
N LYS A 143 -42.77 -33.41 2.88
CA LYS A 143 -43.53 -33.13 4.11
C LYS A 143 -43.63 -34.44 4.88
N GLY A 144 -43.40 -34.41 6.19
CA GLY A 144 -43.30 -35.61 7.05
C GLY A 144 -44.52 -36.54 7.09
N ASP A 145 -45.60 -36.22 6.37
CA ASP A 145 -46.86 -36.99 6.36
C ASP A 145 -46.95 -38.03 5.21
N ASP A 146 -46.03 -38.02 4.24
CA ASP A 146 -46.04 -38.97 3.10
C ASP A 146 -45.14 -40.21 3.35
N ALA A 147 -45.21 -40.80 4.54
CA ALA A 147 -44.63 -42.12 4.77
C ALA A 147 -45.57 -43.20 4.18
N PRO A 148 -45.12 -44.06 3.25
CA PRO A 148 -45.93 -45.19 2.80
C PRO A 148 -46.16 -46.15 3.96
N GLU A 149 -47.43 -46.50 4.20
CA GLU A 149 -47.84 -47.54 5.16
C GLU A 149 -47.04 -48.82 4.90
N PRO A 150 -46.46 -49.47 5.92
CA PRO A 150 -45.70 -50.71 5.73
C PRO A 150 -46.64 -51.80 5.20
N ALA A 151 -46.28 -52.39 4.06
CA ALA A 151 -47.03 -53.47 3.45
C ALA A 151 -47.17 -54.65 4.42
N ASP A 152 -48.41 -55.13 4.59
CA ASP A 152 -48.76 -56.32 5.37
C ASP A 152 -47.86 -57.54 5.05
N ASP A 153 -47.38 -58.21 6.10
CA ASP A 153 -46.62 -59.46 6.02
C ASP A 153 -47.43 -60.56 5.29
N PRO A 154 -46.82 -61.35 4.38
CA PRO A 154 -47.45 -62.55 3.87
C PRO A 154 -47.36 -63.73 4.87
N PRO A 155 -48.29 -64.70 4.81
CA PRO A 155 -48.47 -65.70 5.85
C PRO A 155 -47.32 -66.70 5.89
N SER A 156 -46.98 -67.12 7.12
CA SER A 156 -46.07 -68.24 7.35
C SER A 156 -46.72 -69.55 6.91
N ASP A 157 -46.04 -70.28 6.02
CA ASP A 157 -46.13 -71.73 5.88
C ASP A 157 -44.81 -72.37 6.33
#